data_AF-A0A7W7LN01-F1
#
_entry.id   AF-A0A7W7LN01-F1
#
_cell.length_a   1.000
_cell.length_b   1.000
_cell.length_c   1.000
_cell.angle_alpha   90.00
_cell.angle_beta   90.00
_cell.angle_gamma   90.00
#
_symmetry.space_group_name_H-M   'P 1'
#
loop_
_entity.id
_entity.type
_entity.pdbx_description
1 polymer ?
#
loop_
_entity_poly.entity_id
_entity_poly.type
_entity_poly.pdbx_seq_one_letter_code
_entity_poly.pdbx_strand_id
1 'polypeptide(L)'
;MSGPTLPTALTRLVGVRHPVVQTGMGWVSGPRLVAASAEAGALGILGSATMTTARLREAVREVRSRTDRPFGVNLRADARDAAERVDVIVEEGVKVASFALAPSPELIARLKDAGVVVIPSVGARRHAEKVAAWGADAVVVQGSEGGGHTGPVATGVLLPQVVDAVDIPVIAAGGFHDGRGLVAALAYGAAGIAMGTRFLLTADSTVPGPVKAAYLGAGVHDVTVTTKVDGLPHRVLRTPFVTTLEGAGRAGTLVRALVRAAAFRRLSGLSWQRMLRDGLALKHGKELGWGQVLLAANTPMLLRAAMVEGRTDLGVMPAGQVAGVIEDLPTVAQLVERILAEAHETLRGLPRP
;
A
#
# COMPACT_ATOMS: atom_id res chain seq x y z
N MET A 1 5.00 12.51 28.34
CA MET A 1 6.15 13.33 27.87
C MET A 1 6.18 13.24 26.36
N SER A 2 6.20 14.35 25.64
CA SER A 2 6.30 14.35 24.17
C SER A 2 7.69 13.85 23.77
N GLY A 3 7.76 12.63 23.23
CA GLY A 3 9.00 12.04 22.71
C GLY A 3 9.65 12.89 21.61
N PRO A 4 10.89 12.58 21.22
CA PRO A 4 11.66 13.38 20.30
C PRO A 4 11.04 13.40 18.89
N THR A 5 10.98 14.57 18.26
CA THR A 5 10.32 14.80 16.96
C THR A 5 11.33 15.04 15.84
N LEU A 6 10.99 14.65 14.61
CA LEU A 6 11.77 14.90 13.40
C LEU A 6 10.89 15.66 12.40
N PRO A 7 10.81 17.00 12.48
CA PRO A 7 9.98 17.78 11.58
C PRO A 7 10.57 17.79 10.16
N THR A 8 9.75 17.44 9.16
CA THR A 8 10.13 17.41 7.74
C THR A 8 9.11 18.17 6.89
N ALA A 9 9.34 18.25 5.57
CA ALA A 9 8.35 18.80 4.66
C ALA A 9 7.03 17.99 4.69
N LEU A 10 7.09 16.67 4.87
CA LEU A 10 5.92 15.81 5.03
C LEU A 10 5.12 16.18 6.28
N THR A 11 5.77 16.28 7.45
CA THR A 11 5.05 16.57 8.70
C THR A 11 4.32 17.90 8.64
N ARG A 12 4.93 18.92 8.02
CA ARG A 12 4.32 20.24 7.80
C ARG A 12 3.16 20.18 6.80
N LEU A 13 3.34 19.46 5.68
CA LEU A 13 2.35 19.36 4.61
C LEU A 13 1.02 18.73 5.10
N VAL A 14 1.10 17.64 5.85
CA VAL A 14 -0.09 16.88 6.26
C VAL A 14 -0.52 17.13 7.70
N GLY A 15 0.29 17.83 8.50
CA GLY A 15 -0.03 18.18 9.89
C GLY A 15 0.16 17.03 10.90
N VAL A 16 1.08 16.10 10.63
CA VAL A 16 1.41 14.98 11.54
C VAL A 16 2.69 15.27 12.33
N ARG A 17 2.95 14.51 13.40
CA ARG A 17 4.10 14.74 14.30
C ARG A 17 5.39 14.10 13.80
N HIS A 18 5.27 12.96 13.12
CA HIS A 18 6.40 12.13 12.74
C HIS A 18 6.39 11.83 11.24
N PRO A 19 7.57 11.76 10.57
CA PRO A 19 7.69 11.53 9.13
C PRO A 19 7.53 10.03 8.79
N VAL A 20 6.48 9.42 9.33
CA VAL A 20 6.16 8.00 9.24
C VAL A 20 4.76 7.87 8.67
N VAL A 21 4.57 6.99 7.68
CA VAL A 21 3.30 6.76 7.02
C VAL A 21 2.94 5.27 7.10
N GLN A 22 1.74 4.98 7.59
CA GLN A 22 1.09 3.69 7.40
C GLN A 22 0.39 3.70 6.05
N THR A 23 0.85 2.89 5.09
CA THR A 23 0.34 2.94 3.70
C THR A 23 -1.03 2.29 3.55
N GLY A 24 -1.85 2.81 2.65
CA GLY A 24 -3.16 2.23 2.35
C GLY A 24 -3.04 0.84 1.74
N MET A 25 -3.49 -0.17 2.47
CA MET A 25 -3.50 -1.58 2.05
C MET A 25 -4.94 -2.10 2.07
N GLY A 26 -5.42 -2.60 0.94
CA GLY A 26 -6.75 -3.22 0.86
C GLY A 26 -6.89 -4.38 1.86
N TRP A 27 -8.05 -4.47 2.52
CA TRP A 27 -8.35 -5.42 3.60
C TRP A 27 -7.51 -5.34 4.89
N VAL A 28 -6.42 -4.58 4.92
CA VAL A 28 -5.52 -4.46 6.09
C VAL A 28 -5.70 -3.10 6.78
N SER A 29 -5.66 -2.01 6.01
CA SER A 29 -5.74 -0.65 6.52
C SER A 29 -7.19 -0.22 6.76
N GLY A 30 -7.81 -0.80 7.77
CA GLY A 30 -9.14 -0.43 8.26
C GLY A 30 -9.10 0.67 9.33
N PRO A 31 -10.27 1.14 9.80
CA PRO A 31 -10.37 2.29 10.70
C PRO A 31 -9.54 2.19 11.97
N ARG A 32 -9.45 1.01 12.59
CA ARG A 32 -8.66 0.78 13.81
C ARG A 32 -7.17 1.06 13.60
N LEU A 33 -6.57 0.52 12.54
CA LEU A 33 -5.13 0.70 12.26
C LEU A 33 -4.82 2.16 11.90
N VAL A 34 -5.71 2.78 11.12
CA VAL A 34 -5.56 4.18 10.70
C VAL A 34 -5.64 5.12 11.90
N ALA A 35 -6.64 4.94 12.76
CA ALA A 35 -6.80 5.76 13.97
C ALA A 35 -5.61 5.59 14.93
N ALA A 36 -5.15 4.36 15.14
CA ALA A 36 -3.96 4.09 15.97
C ALA A 36 -2.69 4.77 15.39
N SER A 37 -2.54 4.78 14.06
CA SER A 37 -1.43 5.45 13.38
C SER A 37 -1.49 6.97 13.55
N ALA A 38 -2.68 7.55 13.37
CA ALA A 38 -2.89 8.99 13.51
C ALA A 38 -2.65 9.45 14.96
N GLU A 39 -3.14 8.71 15.95
CA GLU A 39 -2.90 8.98 17.38
C GLU A 39 -1.42 8.85 17.76
N ALA A 40 -0.72 7.86 17.20
CA ALA A 40 0.74 7.73 17.37
C ALA A 40 1.53 8.89 16.72
N GLY A 41 0.87 9.78 15.97
CA GLY A 41 1.49 10.94 15.32
C GLY A 41 2.09 10.66 13.95
N ALA A 42 1.84 9.47 13.39
CA ALA A 42 2.13 9.11 12.01
C ALA A 42 0.95 9.47 11.09
N LEU A 43 1.16 9.45 9.78
CA LEU A 43 0.05 9.54 8.82
C LEU A 43 -0.57 8.15 8.60
N GLY A 44 -1.77 7.92 9.13
CA GLY A 44 -2.59 6.75 8.81
C GLY A 44 -3.30 6.92 7.46
N ILE A 45 -3.33 5.88 6.61
CA ILE A 45 -4.03 5.91 5.33
C ILE A 45 -4.98 4.71 5.21
N LEU A 46 -6.28 5.00 5.11
CA LEU A 46 -7.36 4.03 4.94
C LEU A 46 -7.33 3.39 3.55
N GLY A 47 -7.34 2.06 3.47
CA GLY A 47 -7.35 1.33 2.21
C GLY A 47 -8.76 1.17 1.64
N SER A 48 -9.16 2.01 0.68
CA SER A 48 -10.55 2.01 0.18
C SER A 48 -10.81 1.05 -1.00
N ALA A 49 -9.76 0.51 -1.62
CA ALA A 49 -9.84 -0.23 -2.89
C ALA A 49 -10.79 -1.44 -2.85
N THR A 50 -11.12 -1.94 -1.67
CA THR A 50 -11.96 -3.11 -1.45
C THR A 50 -13.37 -2.77 -0.92
N MET A 51 -13.68 -1.48 -0.77
CA MET A 51 -14.93 -0.96 -0.23
C MET A 51 -15.82 -0.44 -1.35
N THR A 52 -17.13 -0.43 -1.17
CA THR A 52 -18.04 0.42 -1.96
C THR A 52 -17.91 1.87 -1.52
N THR A 53 -18.42 2.83 -2.29
CA THR A 53 -18.46 4.26 -1.91
C THR A 53 -19.19 4.49 -0.58
N ALA A 54 -20.32 3.79 -0.36
CA ALA A 54 -21.06 3.86 0.91
C ALA A 54 -20.22 3.34 2.09
N ARG A 55 -19.54 2.20 1.91
CA ARG A 55 -18.69 1.62 2.95
C ARG A 55 -17.44 2.47 3.22
N LEU A 56 -16.89 3.14 2.20
CA LEU A 56 -15.83 4.12 2.36
C LEU A 56 -16.28 5.26 3.29
N ARG A 57 -17.48 5.82 3.06
CA ARG A 57 -18.02 6.89 3.91
C ARG A 57 -18.19 6.44 5.36
N GLU A 58 -18.74 5.25 5.59
CA GLU A 58 -18.83 4.66 6.93
C GLU A 58 -17.46 4.49 7.59
N ALA A 59 -16.47 3.97 6.85
CA ALA A 59 -15.13 3.75 7.36
C ALA A 59 -14.41 5.07 7.69
N VAL A 60 -14.59 6.12 6.88
CA VAL A 60 -14.09 7.47 7.18
C VAL A 60 -14.68 8.01 8.48
N ARG A 61 -16.00 7.86 8.67
CA ARG A 61 -16.68 8.27 9.90
C ARG A 61 -16.24 7.45 11.12
N GLU A 62 -15.95 6.16 10.93
CA GLU A 62 -15.40 5.31 11.99
C GLU A 62 -13.97 5.73 12.39
N VAL A 63 -13.13 6.20 11.44
CA VAL A 63 -11.83 6.79 11.81
C VAL A 63 -12.06 8.05 12.64
N ARG A 64 -12.94 8.95 12.19
CA ARG A 64 -13.23 10.21 12.89
C ARG A 64 -13.82 10.02 14.29
N SER A 65 -14.60 8.96 14.52
CA SER A 65 -15.12 8.68 15.86
C SER A 65 -14.05 8.21 16.85
N ARG A 66 -12.85 7.88 16.36
CA ARG A 66 -11.72 7.38 17.16
C ARG A 66 -10.59 8.40 17.32
N THR A 67 -10.49 9.39 16.43
CA THR A 67 -9.39 10.37 16.44
C THR A 67 -9.77 11.66 15.70
N ASP A 68 -9.29 12.79 16.22
CA ASP A 68 -9.34 14.10 15.57
C ASP A 68 -8.07 14.41 14.75
N ARG A 69 -7.10 13.48 14.73
CA ARG A 69 -5.83 13.65 14.03
C ARG A 69 -6.00 13.49 12.52
N PRO A 70 -5.18 14.18 11.70
CA PRO A 70 -5.26 14.06 10.26
C PRO A 70 -4.94 12.63 9.79
N PHE A 71 -5.70 12.16 8.82
CA PHE A 71 -5.49 10.87 8.16
C PHE A 71 -5.79 10.99 6.66
N GLY A 72 -5.39 9.96 5.91
CA GLY A 72 -5.63 9.87 4.47
C GLY A 72 -6.53 8.72 4.07
N VAL A 73 -6.94 8.74 2.81
CA VAL A 73 -7.65 7.65 2.13
C VAL A 73 -6.89 7.30 0.86
N ASN A 74 -6.60 6.02 0.65
CA ASN A 74 -6.00 5.51 -0.57
C ASN A 74 -7.07 5.05 -1.57
N LEU A 75 -6.96 5.53 -2.81
CA LEU A 75 -7.84 5.27 -3.93
C LEU A 75 -7.09 4.53 -5.04
N ARG A 76 -7.83 3.83 -5.90
CA ARG A 76 -7.31 3.38 -7.19
C ARG A 76 -7.68 4.40 -8.25
N ALA A 77 -6.69 4.95 -8.95
CA ALA A 77 -6.93 5.92 -10.02
C ALA A 77 -7.73 5.35 -11.21
N ASP A 78 -7.65 4.03 -11.43
CA ASP A 78 -8.34 3.32 -12.50
C ASP A 78 -9.73 2.79 -12.12
N ALA A 79 -10.22 3.09 -10.91
CA ALA A 79 -11.53 2.66 -10.49
C ALA A 79 -12.63 3.49 -11.19
N ARG A 80 -13.68 2.82 -11.66
CA ARG A 80 -14.81 3.49 -12.33
C ARG A 80 -15.50 4.52 -11.44
N ASP A 81 -15.50 4.28 -10.14
CA ASP A 81 -16.07 5.12 -9.10
C ASP A 81 -15.03 6.07 -8.46
N ALA A 82 -13.86 6.28 -9.09
CA ALA A 82 -12.80 7.13 -8.53
C ALA A 82 -13.28 8.56 -8.25
N ALA A 83 -14.09 9.13 -9.15
CA ALA A 83 -14.67 10.46 -8.96
C ALA A 83 -15.61 10.50 -7.75
N GLU A 84 -16.51 9.52 -7.59
CA GLU A 84 -17.43 9.44 -6.45
C GLU A 84 -16.68 9.28 -5.12
N ARG A 85 -15.55 8.56 -5.11
CA ARG A 85 -14.71 8.42 -3.92
C ARG A 85 -14.00 9.72 -3.56
N VAL A 86 -13.59 10.51 -4.57
CA VAL A 86 -13.07 11.86 -4.34
C VAL A 86 -14.13 12.72 -3.66
N ASP A 87 -15.40 12.58 -4.04
CA ASP A 87 -16.51 13.35 -3.44
C ASP A 87 -16.66 13.02 -1.96
N VAL A 88 -16.59 11.73 -1.61
CA VAL A 88 -16.60 11.31 -0.20
C VAL A 88 -15.41 11.92 0.57
N ILE A 89 -14.21 11.92 -0.01
CA ILE A 89 -13.00 12.50 0.64
C ILE A 89 -13.20 13.99 0.90
N VAL A 90 -13.71 14.73 -0.10
CA VAL A 90 -13.94 16.18 -0.02
C VAL A 90 -15.04 16.51 0.99
N GLU A 91 -16.21 15.88 0.86
CA GLU A 91 -17.36 16.12 1.73
C GLU A 91 -17.08 15.77 3.19
N GLU A 92 -16.37 14.67 3.44
CA GLU A 92 -16.02 14.25 4.80
C GLU A 92 -14.73 14.94 5.31
N GLY A 93 -14.14 15.89 4.56
CA GLY A 93 -13.00 16.70 4.96
C GLY A 93 -11.70 15.94 5.25
N VAL A 94 -11.45 14.84 4.53
CA VAL A 94 -10.24 14.01 4.70
C VAL A 94 -9.00 14.78 4.29
N LYS A 95 -7.91 14.71 5.09
CA LYS A 95 -6.73 15.55 4.87
C LYS A 95 -5.90 15.15 3.65
N VAL A 96 -5.77 13.85 3.40
CA VAL A 96 -4.90 13.31 2.35
C VAL A 96 -5.67 12.36 1.42
N ALA A 97 -5.56 12.57 0.12
CA ALA A 97 -5.95 11.60 -0.90
C ALA A 97 -4.68 10.95 -1.48
N SER A 98 -4.50 9.67 -1.19
CA SER A 98 -3.41 8.87 -1.77
C SER A 98 -3.93 8.04 -2.95
N PHE A 99 -3.10 7.83 -3.97
CA PHE A 99 -3.49 7.05 -5.14
C PHE A 99 -2.54 5.88 -5.40
N ALA A 100 -3.12 4.70 -5.62
CA ALA A 100 -2.50 3.65 -6.40
C ALA A 100 -2.66 4.00 -7.88
N LEU A 101 -1.53 4.01 -8.61
CA LEU A 101 -1.40 4.53 -9.99
C LEU A 101 -1.58 6.06 -10.05
N ALA A 102 -1.20 6.65 -11.18
CA ALA A 102 -1.32 8.09 -11.39
C ALA A 102 -2.80 8.49 -11.59
N PRO A 103 -3.36 9.41 -10.78
CA PRO A 103 -4.68 9.98 -11.01
C PRO A 103 -4.69 10.88 -12.25
N SER A 104 -5.88 11.19 -12.78
CA SER A 104 -6.00 12.16 -13.85
C SER A 104 -5.79 13.60 -13.35
N PRO A 105 -5.33 14.55 -14.19
CA PRO A 105 -5.20 15.95 -13.81
C PRO A 105 -6.48 16.55 -13.22
N GLU A 106 -7.65 16.14 -13.72
CA GLU A 106 -8.94 16.63 -13.26
C GLU A 106 -9.25 16.18 -11.83
N LEU A 107 -8.91 14.93 -11.48
CA LEU A 107 -9.06 14.44 -10.11
C LEU A 107 -8.09 15.15 -9.15
N ILE A 108 -6.87 15.42 -9.58
CA ILE A 108 -5.89 16.18 -8.79
C ILE A 108 -6.41 17.58 -8.53
N ALA A 109 -6.83 18.31 -9.58
CA ALA A 109 -7.36 19.67 -9.47
C ALA A 109 -8.54 19.73 -8.50
N ARG A 110 -9.53 18.84 -8.66
CA ARG A 110 -10.72 18.80 -7.80
C ARG A 110 -10.39 18.61 -6.31
N LEU A 111 -9.44 17.72 -6.00
CA LEU A 111 -9.00 17.50 -4.62
C LEU A 111 -8.27 18.72 -4.04
N LYS A 112 -7.42 19.35 -4.85
CA LYS A 112 -6.63 20.51 -4.45
C LYS A 112 -7.48 21.76 -4.25
N ASP A 113 -8.46 22.00 -5.11
CA ASP A 113 -9.43 23.10 -4.97
C ASP A 113 -10.21 22.99 -3.64
N ALA A 114 -10.38 21.76 -3.12
CA ALA A 114 -10.98 21.48 -1.82
C ALA A 114 -9.98 21.47 -0.65
N GLY A 115 -8.70 21.77 -0.88
CA GLY A 115 -7.66 21.79 0.16
C GLY A 115 -7.16 20.41 0.61
N VAL A 116 -7.49 19.34 -0.14
CA VAL A 116 -7.01 17.98 0.13
C VAL A 116 -5.60 17.81 -0.44
N VAL A 117 -4.69 17.26 0.37
CA VAL A 117 -3.31 16.98 -0.06
C VAL A 117 -3.29 15.72 -0.92
N VAL A 118 -2.75 15.80 -2.13
CA VAL A 118 -2.73 14.71 -3.11
C VAL A 118 -1.37 14.02 -3.16
N ILE A 119 -1.34 12.73 -2.81
CA ILE A 119 -0.10 11.93 -2.68
C ILE A 119 -0.19 10.61 -3.48
N PRO A 120 0.07 10.63 -4.80
CA PRO A 120 0.13 9.41 -5.60
C PRO A 120 1.37 8.56 -5.30
N SER A 121 1.23 7.26 -5.49
CA SER A 121 2.33 6.29 -5.40
C SER A 121 2.93 6.03 -6.78
N VAL A 122 4.26 6.07 -6.87
CA VAL A 122 5.03 5.92 -8.10
C VAL A 122 6.15 4.88 -7.93
N GLY A 123 6.48 4.19 -9.01
CA GLY A 123 7.58 3.20 -9.07
C GLY A 123 8.63 3.51 -10.14
N ALA A 124 8.64 4.74 -10.66
CA ALA A 124 9.61 5.19 -11.66
C ALA A 124 9.72 6.73 -11.64
N ARG A 125 10.91 7.25 -11.92
CA ARG A 125 11.20 8.69 -12.04
C ARG A 125 10.20 9.43 -12.94
N ARG A 126 10.00 8.96 -14.18
CA ARG A 126 9.05 9.55 -15.13
C ARG A 126 7.62 9.67 -14.61
N HIS A 127 7.20 8.78 -13.70
CA HIS A 127 5.86 8.85 -13.13
C HIS A 127 5.78 9.95 -12.06
N ALA A 128 6.87 10.18 -11.31
CA ALA A 128 6.97 11.28 -10.35
C ALA A 128 6.95 12.63 -11.06
N GLU A 129 7.78 12.82 -12.09
CA GLU A 129 7.80 14.04 -12.92
C GLU A 129 6.41 14.35 -13.47
N LYS A 130 5.72 13.33 -13.99
CA LYS A 130 4.37 13.47 -14.56
C LYS A 130 3.34 13.94 -13.54
N VAL A 131 3.25 13.29 -12.37
CA VAL A 131 2.24 13.67 -11.37
C VAL A 131 2.59 14.99 -10.67
N ALA A 132 3.88 15.32 -10.53
CA ALA A 132 4.34 16.62 -10.05
C ALA A 132 3.95 17.74 -11.02
N ALA A 133 4.14 17.55 -12.33
CA ALA A 133 3.71 18.49 -13.36
C ALA A 133 2.18 18.70 -13.40
N TRP A 134 1.42 17.69 -12.97
CA TRP A 134 -0.04 17.78 -12.81
C TRP A 134 -0.47 18.38 -11.46
N GLY A 135 0.48 18.71 -10.60
CA GLY A 135 0.25 19.42 -9.35
C GLY A 135 0.10 18.53 -8.12
N ALA A 136 0.54 17.26 -8.12
CA ALA A 136 0.59 16.48 -6.87
C ALA A 136 1.40 17.22 -5.78
N ASP A 137 1.00 17.10 -4.51
CA ASP A 137 1.63 17.85 -3.40
C ASP A 137 2.83 17.11 -2.80
N ALA A 138 2.87 15.79 -2.95
CA ALA A 138 3.98 14.91 -2.58
C ALA A 138 3.87 13.60 -3.37
N VAL A 139 4.90 12.77 -3.35
CA VAL A 139 4.87 11.43 -3.97
C VAL A 139 5.37 10.36 -3.02
N VAL A 140 4.72 9.19 -3.00
CA VAL A 140 5.28 7.98 -2.38
C VAL A 140 6.06 7.22 -3.45
N VAL A 141 7.36 7.01 -3.24
CA VAL A 141 8.23 6.29 -4.18
C VAL A 141 8.49 4.90 -3.62
N GLN A 142 7.94 3.88 -4.28
CA GLN A 142 8.11 2.49 -3.87
C GLN A 142 9.20 1.80 -4.70
N GLY A 143 10.28 1.38 -4.03
CA GLY A 143 11.27 0.48 -4.62
C GLY A 143 10.80 -0.98 -4.66
N SER A 144 11.58 -1.79 -5.38
CA SER A 144 11.24 -3.18 -5.71
C SER A 144 11.07 -4.08 -4.49
N GLU A 145 11.65 -3.72 -3.35
CA GLU A 145 11.60 -4.41 -2.06
C GLU A 145 10.21 -4.33 -1.40
N GLY A 146 9.37 -3.38 -1.82
CA GLY A 146 7.99 -3.20 -1.32
C GLY A 146 7.06 -4.34 -1.71
N GLY A 147 6.06 -4.59 -0.85
CA GLY A 147 5.06 -5.63 -1.08
C GLY A 147 3.97 -5.24 -2.08
N GLY A 148 3.24 -6.23 -2.60
CA GLY A 148 2.17 -5.98 -3.56
C GLY A 148 2.71 -5.76 -4.97
N HIS A 149 1.98 -5.00 -5.78
CA HIS A 149 2.44 -4.64 -7.12
C HIS A 149 3.72 -3.80 -7.03
N THR A 150 4.77 -4.20 -7.73
CA THR A 150 6.08 -3.57 -7.58
C THR A 150 6.84 -3.42 -8.90
N GLY A 151 7.70 -2.41 -8.97
CA GLY A 151 8.66 -2.22 -10.06
C GLY A 151 9.94 -3.04 -9.84
N PRO A 152 10.87 -3.06 -10.82
CA PRO A 152 12.11 -3.82 -10.71
C PRO A 152 13.25 -3.08 -9.99
N VAL A 153 13.17 -1.75 -9.88
CA VAL A 153 14.27 -0.91 -9.38
C VAL A 153 14.26 -0.86 -7.85
N ALA A 154 15.40 -1.18 -7.22
CA ALA A 154 15.58 -1.13 -5.77
C ALA A 154 15.44 0.29 -5.21
N THR A 155 14.98 0.43 -3.97
CA THR A 155 14.76 1.73 -3.30
C THR A 155 16.02 2.58 -3.29
N GLY A 156 17.18 2.02 -2.94
CA GLY A 156 18.45 2.76 -2.87
C GLY A 156 18.92 3.33 -4.22
N VAL A 157 18.37 2.85 -5.33
CA VAL A 157 18.66 3.34 -6.69
C VAL A 157 17.55 4.25 -7.18
N LEU A 158 16.28 3.90 -6.95
CA LEU A 158 15.12 4.65 -7.42
C LEU A 158 14.93 5.96 -6.66
N LEU A 159 15.11 5.95 -5.34
CA LEU A 159 14.76 7.07 -4.47
C LEU A 159 15.57 8.34 -4.79
N PRO A 160 16.92 8.32 -4.89
CA PRO A 160 17.68 9.52 -5.21
C PRO A 160 17.31 10.10 -6.57
N GLN A 161 17.10 9.24 -7.58
CA GLN A 161 16.69 9.68 -8.92
C GLN A 161 15.35 10.42 -8.93
N VAL A 162 14.42 10.07 -8.03
CA VAL A 162 13.15 10.78 -7.93
C VAL A 162 13.31 12.07 -7.14
N VAL A 163 14.06 12.05 -6.03
CA VAL A 163 14.36 13.24 -5.23
C VAL A 163 15.00 14.33 -6.08
N ASP A 164 15.97 13.96 -6.93
CA ASP A 164 16.64 14.93 -7.81
C ASP A 164 15.75 15.44 -8.96
N ALA A 165 14.62 14.79 -9.24
CA ALA A 165 13.78 15.07 -10.39
C ALA A 165 12.53 15.91 -10.08
N VAL A 166 12.17 16.08 -8.80
CA VAL A 166 10.96 16.82 -8.40
C VAL A 166 11.20 17.70 -7.18
N ASP A 167 10.58 18.88 -7.14
CA ASP A 167 10.69 19.80 -6.01
C ASP A 167 9.71 19.49 -4.86
N ILE A 168 8.71 18.64 -5.13
CA ILE A 168 7.71 18.24 -4.13
C ILE A 168 8.28 17.19 -3.17
N PRO A 169 7.81 17.14 -1.90
CA PRO A 169 8.25 16.14 -0.94
C PRO A 169 8.13 14.70 -1.45
N VAL A 170 9.21 13.93 -1.31
CA VAL A 170 9.27 12.51 -1.65
C VAL A 170 9.19 11.66 -0.38
N ILE A 171 8.31 10.66 -0.35
CA ILE A 171 8.13 9.74 0.77
C ILE A 171 8.65 8.38 0.32
N ALA A 172 9.66 7.85 1.00
CA ALA A 172 10.31 6.61 0.59
C ALA A 172 9.50 5.38 1.05
N ALA A 173 9.27 4.42 0.16
CA ALA A 173 8.59 3.17 0.44
C ALA A 173 9.35 1.95 -0.13
N GLY A 174 9.18 0.80 0.50
CA GLY A 174 9.86 -0.45 0.13
C GLY A 174 11.21 -0.60 0.85
N GLY A 175 11.35 -1.64 1.66
CA GLY A 175 12.58 -1.91 2.42
C GLY A 175 12.65 -1.29 3.83
N PHE A 176 11.76 -0.34 4.16
CA PHE A 176 11.78 0.34 5.46
C PHE A 176 10.92 -0.38 6.52
N HIS A 177 11.45 -0.48 7.75
CA HIS A 177 10.75 -1.09 8.88
C HIS A 177 11.16 -0.56 10.27
N ASP A 178 12.22 0.24 10.37
CA ASP A 178 12.86 0.68 11.62
C ASP A 178 13.38 2.14 11.53
N GLY A 179 14.00 2.64 12.60
CA GLY A 179 14.58 3.99 12.65
C GLY A 179 15.82 4.20 11.77
N ARG A 180 16.60 3.14 11.53
CA ARG A 180 17.77 3.20 10.62
C ARG A 180 17.30 3.46 9.19
N GLY A 181 16.24 2.77 8.78
CA GLY A 181 15.57 2.99 7.50
C GLY A 181 15.05 4.42 7.35
N LEU A 182 14.48 5.02 8.42
CA LEU A 182 14.08 6.43 8.39
C LEU A 182 15.28 7.35 8.14
N VAL A 183 16.38 7.17 8.88
CA VAL A 183 17.59 8.00 8.68
C VAL A 183 18.17 7.83 7.29
N ALA A 184 18.24 6.61 6.76
CA ALA A 184 18.70 6.35 5.40
C ALA A 184 17.82 7.05 4.34
N ALA A 185 16.49 7.02 4.50
CA ALA A 185 15.58 7.72 3.60
C ALA A 185 15.77 9.24 3.65
N LEU A 186 15.92 9.81 4.84
CA LEU A 186 16.20 11.24 5.02
C LEU A 186 17.55 11.62 4.40
N ALA A 187 18.57 10.78 4.53
CA ALA A 187 19.89 10.98 3.93
C ALA A 187 19.85 10.95 2.40
N TYR A 188 18.94 10.16 1.80
CA TYR A 188 18.65 10.21 0.37
C TYR A 188 17.81 11.42 -0.07
N GLY A 189 17.42 12.30 0.86
CA GLY A 189 16.61 13.51 0.59
C GLY A 189 15.09 13.29 0.63
N ALA A 190 14.62 12.11 1.08
CA ALA A 190 13.19 11.92 1.32
C ALA A 190 12.70 12.77 2.51
N ALA A 191 11.41 13.06 2.54
CA ALA A 191 10.74 13.76 3.64
C ALA A 191 10.19 12.79 4.71
N GLY A 192 10.34 11.48 4.53
CA GLY A 192 9.87 10.46 5.47
C GLY A 192 9.79 9.07 4.83
N ILE A 193 9.29 8.11 5.61
CA ILE A 193 9.11 6.72 5.17
C ILE A 193 7.66 6.27 5.23
N ALA A 194 7.31 5.40 4.30
CA ALA A 194 6.02 4.76 4.15
C ALA A 194 6.16 3.24 4.23
N MET A 195 5.40 2.62 5.13
CA MET A 195 5.54 1.20 5.46
C MET A 195 4.19 0.49 5.40
N GLY A 196 4.14 -0.61 4.64
CA GLY A 196 2.99 -1.51 4.59
C GLY A 196 3.16 -2.70 5.54
N THR A 197 4.07 -3.61 5.19
CA THR A 197 4.33 -4.85 5.94
C THR A 197 4.61 -4.61 7.43
N ARG A 198 5.38 -3.56 7.78
CA ARG A 198 5.67 -3.24 9.19
C ARG A 198 4.41 -2.86 9.99
N PHE A 199 3.49 -2.10 9.40
CA PHE A 199 2.22 -1.74 10.05
C PHE A 199 1.19 -2.87 10.03
N LEU A 200 1.22 -3.74 9.02
CA LEU A 200 0.45 -4.99 9.01
C LEU A 200 0.78 -5.84 10.24
N LEU A 201 2.07 -5.90 10.60
CA LEU A 201 2.63 -6.64 11.73
C LEU A 201 2.64 -5.79 13.01
N THR A 202 1.48 -5.23 13.35
CA THR A 202 1.22 -4.56 14.63
C THR A 202 0.03 -5.20 15.34
N ALA A 203 -0.10 -4.97 16.65
CA ALA A 203 -1.25 -5.42 17.42
C ALA A 203 -2.58 -4.73 17.00
N ASP A 204 -2.51 -3.54 16.40
CA ASP A 204 -3.68 -2.76 15.98
C ASP A 204 -4.24 -3.19 14.62
N SER A 205 -3.44 -3.89 13.82
CA SER A 205 -3.87 -4.51 12.57
C SER A 205 -4.86 -5.64 12.84
N THR A 206 -5.98 -5.68 12.11
CA THR A 206 -7.02 -6.71 12.24
C THR A 206 -6.72 -7.97 11.43
N VAL A 207 -5.55 -8.06 10.80
CA VAL A 207 -5.13 -9.24 10.04
C VAL A 207 -5.10 -10.47 10.97
N PRO A 208 -5.68 -11.62 10.55
CA PRO A 208 -5.76 -12.81 11.39
C PRO A 208 -4.40 -13.28 11.93
N GLY A 209 -4.40 -13.80 13.16
CA GLY A 209 -3.20 -14.32 13.84
C GLY A 209 -2.40 -15.33 13.00
N PRO A 210 -3.02 -16.34 12.35
CA PRO A 210 -2.30 -17.30 11.50
C PRO A 210 -1.56 -16.64 10.33
N VAL A 211 -2.10 -15.57 9.78
CA VAL A 211 -1.46 -14.80 8.71
C VAL A 211 -0.25 -14.08 9.26
N LYS A 212 -0.39 -13.33 10.37
CA LYS A 212 0.74 -12.65 11.01
C LYS A 212 1.86 -13.65 11.39
N ALA A 213 1.51 -14.83 11.91
CA ALA A 213 2.46 -15.89 12.20
C ALA A 213 3.22 -16.36 10.94
N ALA A 214 2.54 -16.47 9.80
CA ALA A 214 3.20 -16.82 8.53
C ALA A 214 4.18 -15.74 8.05
N TYR A 215 3.92 -14.46 8.30
CA TYR A 215 4.88 -13.39 8.02
C TYR A 215 6.09 -13.45 8.96
N LEU A 216 5.87 -13.65 10.26
CA LEU A 216 6.96 -13.72 11.25
C LEU A 216 7.84 -14.97 11.08
N GLY A 217 7.28 -16.05 10.52
CA GLY A 217 8.02 -17.28 10.22
C GLY A 217 8.74 -17.27 8.87
N ALA A 218 8.57 -16.23 8.06
CA ALA A 218 9.20 -16.14 6.74
C ALA A 218 10.60 -15.53 6.85
N GLY A 219 11.58 -16.07 6.12
CA GLY A 219 12.87 -15.42 5.91
C GLY A 219 12.84 -14.46 4.71
N VAL A 220 13.94 -13.70 4.51
CA VAL A 220 14.07 -12.77 3.37
C VAL A 220 13.94 -13.49 2.02
N HIS A 221 14.40 -14.74 1.93
CA HIS A 221 14.32 -15.57 0.72
C HIS A 221 12.93 -16.18 0.46
N ASP A 222 12.02 -16.10 1.45
CA ASP A 222 10.64 -16.55 1.35
C ASP A 222 9.70 -15.45 0.84
N VAL A 223 10.26 -14.36 0.31
CA VAL A 223 9.52 -13.29 -0.35
C VAL A 223 9.88 -13.27 -1.84
N THR A 224 8.93 -13.62 -2.70
CA THR A 224 9.12 -13.77 -4.15
C THR A 224 8.36 -12.71 -4.95
N VAL A 225 8.82 -12.41 -6.16
CA VAL A 225 8.07 -11.60 -7.14
C VAL A 225 7.56 -12.54 -8.22
N THR A 226 6.25 -12.53 -8.45
CA THR A 226 5.62 -13.39 -9.46
C THR A 226 4.58 -12.62 -10.26
N THR A 227 4.46 -12.94 -11.55
CA THR A 227 3.37 -12.47 -12.42
C THR A 227 2.22 -13.46 -12.47
N LYS A 228 2.31 -14.60 -11.78
CA LYS A 228 1.33 -15.70 -11.86
C LYS A 228 0.06 -15.45 -11.05
N VAL A 229 0.03 -14.38 -10.25
CA VAL A 229 -1.15 -14.00 -9.43
C VAL A 229 -2.19 -13.28 -10.29
N ASP A 230 -1.81 -12.19 -10.96
CA ASP A 230 -2.71 -11.31 -11.75
C ASP A 230 -2.13 -10.90 -13.12
N GLY A 231 -0.97 -11.42 -13.51
CA GLY A 231 -0.28 -11.04 -14.74
C GLY A 231 0.66 -9.84 -14.60
N LEU A 232 0.70 -9.18 -13.45
CA LEU A 232 1.61 -8.05 -13.16
C LEU A 232 2.64 -8.46 -12.11
N PRO A 233 3.84 -7.85 -12.06
CA PRO A 233 4.82 -8.15 -11.03
C PRO A 233 4.26 -7.87 -9.63
N HIS A 234 4.10 -8.92 -8.85
CA HIS A 234 3.46 -8.89 -7.55
C HIS A 234 4.39 -9.56 -6.53
N ARG A 235 4.85 -8.81 -5.52
CA ARG A 235 5.69 -9.30 -4.43
C ARG A 235 4.85 -9.84 -3.27
N VAL A 236 5.05 -11.12 -2.96
CA VAL A 236 4.24 -11.91 -2.03
C VAL A 236 5.11 -12.87 -1.23
N LEU A 237 4.61 -13.37 -0.10
CA LEU A 237 5.20 -14.52 0.57
C LEU A 237 5.14 -15.76 -0.34
N ARG A 238 6.24 -16.52 -0.41
CA ARG A 238 6.33 -17.80 -1.09
C ARG A 238 5.67 -18.89 -0.24
N THR A 239 4.35 -18.97 -0.33
CA THR A 239 3.57 -20.05 0.29
C THR A 239 3.60 -21.31 -0.58
N PRO A 240 3.18 -22.48 -0.06
CA PRO A 240 2.95 -23.67 -0.89
C PRO A 240 1.99 -23.40 -2.06
N PHE A 241 0.98 -22.56 -1.84
CA PHE A 241 0.07 -22.11 -2.88
C PHE A 241 0.79 -21.31 -3.97
N VAL A 242 1.58 -20.30 -3.60
CA VAL A 242 2.36 -19.48 -4.56
C VAL A 242 3.38 -20.34 -5.31
N THR A 243 4.07 -21.24 -4.62
CA THR A 243 5.01 -22.21 -5.24
C THR A 243 4.30 -23.05 -6.30
N THR A 244 3.08 -23.51 -6.01
CA THR A 244 2.24 -24.24 -6.96
C THR A 244 1.82 -23.37 -8.16
N LEU A 245 1.58 -22.07 -7.96
CA LEU A 245 1.29 -21.13 -9.06
C LEU A 245 2.52 -20.92 -9.95
N GLU A 246 3.70 -20.79 -9.37
CA GLU A 246 4.97 -20.59 -10.09
C GLU A 246 5.33 -21.83 -10.93
N GLY A 247 5.12 -23.04 -10.39
CA GLY A 247 5.38 -24.31 -11.09
C GLY A 247 4.35 -24.71 -12.15
N ALA A 248 3.22 -24.00 -12.28
CA ALA A 248 2.19 -24.33 -13.26
C ALA A 248 2.59 -23.87 -14.68
N GLY A 249 2.78 -24.82 -15.61
CA GLY A 249 2.96 -24.54 -17.04
C GLY A 249 1.73 -23.88 -17.70
N ARG A 250 1.91 -23.32 -18.90
CA ARG A 250 0.89 -22.51 -19.62
C ARG A 250 -0.49 -23.19 -19.74
N ALA A 251 -0.53 -24.50 -20.01
CA ALA A 251 -1.78 -25.26 -20.10
C ALA A 251 -2.45 -25.47 -18.73
N GLY A 252 -1.65 -25.67 -17.67
CA GLY A 252 -2.14 -25.81 -16.30
C GLY A 252 -2.69 -24.50 -15.72
N THR A 253 -2.24 -23.35 -16.22
CA THR A 253 -2.76 -22.03 -15.86
C THR A 253 -4.18 -21.80 -16.41
N LEU A 254 -4.45 -22.20 -17.66
CA LEU A 254 -5.75 -22.05 -18.32
C LEU A 254 -6.85 -22.92 -17.69
N VAL A 255 -6.56 -24.20 -17.45
CA VAL A 255 -7.51 -25.13 -16.80
C VAL A 255 -7.83 -24.67 -15.38
N ARG A 256 -6.81 -24.24 -14.62
CA ARG A 256 -7.03 -23.72 -13.26
C ARG A 256 -7.74 -22.38 -13.25
N ALA A 257 -7.50 -21.51 -14.23
CA ALA A 257 -8.25 -20.26 -14.38
C ALA A 257 -9.74 -20.52 -14.60
N LEU A 258 -10.10 -21.55 -15.37
CA LEU A 258 -11.50 -21.96 -15.59
C LEU A 258 -12.15 -22.57 -14.34
N VAL A 259 -11.47 -23.49 -13.65
CA VAL A 259 -11.96 -24.07 -12.39
C VAL A 259 -12.16 -22.99 -11.32
N ARG A 260 -11.24 -22.02 -11.27
CA ARG A 260 -11.32 -20.89 -10.34
C ARG A 260 -12.38 -19.86 -10.74
N ALA A 261 -12.58 -19.60 -12.03
CA ALA A 261 -13.71 -18.79 -12.50
C ALA A 261 -15.06 -19.42 -12.13
N ALA A 262 -15.16 -20.75 -12.16
CA ALA A 262 -16.35 -21.47 -11.70
C ALA A 262 -16.55 -21.38 -10.17
N ALA A 263 -15.47 -21.45 -9.38
CA ALA A 263 -15.51 -21.21 -7.93
C ALA A 263 -15.85 -19.75 -7.58
N PHE A 264 -15.25 -18.78 -8.29
CA PHE A 264 -15.55 -17.35 -8.21
C PHE A 264 -17.02 -17.08 -8.48
N ARG A 265 -17.60 -17.68 -9.53
CA ARG A 265 -19.04 -17.55 -9.84
C ARG A 265 -19.91 -18.05 -8.69
N ARG A 266 -19.57 -19.20 -8.09
CA ARG A 266 -20.32 -19.77 -6.95
C ARG A 266 -20.25 -18.88 -5.71
N LEU A 267 -19.11 -18.24 -5.45
CA LEU A 267 -18.89 -17.40 -4.26
C LEU A 267 -19.35 -15.95 -4.44
N SER A 268 -19.33 -15.42 -5.66
CA SER A 268 -19.65 -14.00 -5.96
C SER A 268 -21.11 -13.76 -6.37
N GLY A 269 -21.86 -14.81 -6.73
CA GLY A 269 -23.24 -14.68 -7.23
C GLY A 269 -23.35 -13.95 -8.58
N LEU A 270 -22.24 -13.65 -9.26
CA LEU A 270 -22.21 -12.91 -10.52
C LEU A 270 -22.63 -13.80 -11.71
N SER A 271 -23.30 -13.20 -12.70
CA SER A 271 -23.62 -13.88 -13.96
C SER A 271 -22.41 -13.93 -14.89
N TRP A 272 -22.33 -14.98 -15.73
CA TRP A 272 -21.26 -15.13 -16.74
C TRP A 272 -21.15 -13.93 -17.68
N GLN A 273 -22.28 -13.30 -18.00
CA GLN A 273 -22.32 -12.12 -18.87
C GLN A 273 -21.63 -10.92 -18.23
N ARG A 274 -21.79 -10.73 -16.90
CA ARG A 274 -21.15 -9.63 -16.17
C ARG A 274 -19.65 -9.86 -16.00
N MET A 275 -19.23 -11.10 -15.70
CA MET A 275 -17.80 -11.47 -15.68
C MET A 275 -17.11 -11.25 -17.03
N LEU A 276 -17.75 -11.62 -18.13
CA LEU A 276 -17.23 -11.39 -19.48
C LEU A 276 -17.12 -9.89 -19.79
N ARG A 277 -18.13 -9.10 -19.40
CA ARG A 277 -18.13 -7.64 -19.60
C ARG A 277 -17.03 -6.94 -18.80
N ASP A 278 -16.84 -7.34 -17.55
CA ASP A 278 -15.78 -6.80 -16.68
C ASP A 278 -14.39 -7.22 -17.17
N GLY A 279 -14.24 -8.46 -17.66
CA GLY A 279 -13.02 -8.95 -18.30
C GLY A 279 -12.69 -8.22 -19.61
N LEU A 280 -13.71 -7.92 -20.43
CA LEU A 280 -13.56 -7.12 -21.65
C LEU A 280 -13.16 -5.67 -21.34
N ALA A 281 -13.67 -5.09 -20.26
CA ALA A 281 -13.27 -3.76 -19.80
C ALA A 281 -11.82 -3.71 -19.30
N LEU A 282 -11.36 -4.76 -18.60
CA LEU A 282 -9.96 -4.91 -18.18
C LEU A 282 -8.99 -5.04 -19.37
N LYS A 283 -9.41 -5.71 -20.45
CA LYS A 283 -8.62 -5.86 -21.68
C LYS A 283 -8.51 -4.55 -22.48
N HIS A 284 -9.51 -3.67 -22.41
CA HIS A 284 -9.47 -2.38 -23.12
C HIS A 284 -8.49 -1.37 -22.51
N GLY A 285 -8.00 -1.61 -21.29
CA GLY A 285 -7.05 -0.72 -20.60
C GLY A 285 -5.60 -1.23 -20.51
N LYS A 286 -5.32 -2.49 -20.86
CA LYS A 286 -3.99 -3.12 -20.77
C LYS A 286 -3.81 -4.23 -21.82
N GLU A 287 -2.60 -4.39 -22.36
CA GLU A 287 -2.20 -5.53 -23.23
C GLU A 287 -2.12 -6.86 -22.45
N LEU A 288 -3.22 -7.31 -21.87
CA LEU A 288 -3.29 -8.56 -21.11
C LEU A 288 -3.93 -9.67 -21.95
N GLY A 289 -3.29 -10.84 -21.97
CA GLY A 289 -3.87 -12.05 -22.56
C GLY A 289 -5.06 -12.57 -21.74
N TRP A 290 -5.97 -13.33 -22.36
CA TRP A 290 -7.19 -13.85 -21.69
C TRP A 290 -6.93 -14.63 -20.39
N GLY A 291 -5.80 -15.36 -20.30
CA GLY A 291 -5.39 -16.03 -19.07
C GLY A 291 -5.03 -15.06 -17.94
N GLN A 292 -4.40 -13.92 -18.26
CA GLN A 292 -4.07 -12.88 -17.28
C GLN A 292 -5.33 -12.13 -16.82
N VAL A 293 -6.31 -11.93 -17.71
CA VAL A 293 -7.61 -11.34 -17.34
C VAL A 293 -8.34 -12.19 -16.29
N LEU A 294 -8.37 -13.53 -16.46
CA LEU A 294 -8.98 -14.43 -15.48
C LEU A 294 -8.21 -14.48 -14.15
N LEU A 295 -6.88 -14.38 -14.19
CA LEU A 295 -6.04 -14.31 -13.00
C LEU A 295 -6.26 -13.00 -12.23
N ALA A 296 -6.30 -11.87 -12.93
CA ALA A 296 -6.59 -10.57 -12.35
C ALA A 296 -7.97 -10.51 -11.67
N ALA A 297 -8.99 -11.15 -12.26
CA ALA A 297 -10.33 -11.23 -11.67
C ALA A 297 -10.37 -12.03 -10.35
N ASN A 298 -9.51 -13.04 -10.19
CA ASN A 298 -9.46 -13.87 -8.99
C ASN A 298 -8.56 -13.31 -7.87
N THR A 299 -7.68 -12.38 -8.18
CA THR A 299 -6.70 -11.84 -7.23
C THR A 299 -7.34 -11.21 -5.99
N PRO A 300 -8.38 -10.37 -6.09
CA PRO A 300 -9.08 -9.86 -4.91
C PRO A 300 -9.60 -10.95 -3.96
N MET A 301 -10.04 -12.10 -4.50
CA MET A 301 -10.46 -13.23 -3.68
C MET A 301 -9.30 -13.92 -2.99
N LEU A 302 -8.19 -14.14 -3.69
CA LEU A 302 -6.98 -14.74 -3.10
C LEU A 302 -6.41 -13.87 -1.98
N LEU A 303 -6.42 -12.55 -2.18
CA LEU A 303 -6.01 -11.59 -1.15
C LEU A 303 -6.98 -11.61 0.04
N ARG A 304 -8.30 -11.64 -0.21
CA ARG A 304 -9.31 -11.71 0.85
C ARG A 304 -9.20 -13.00 1.67
N ALA A 305 -8.99 -14.14 1.01
CA ALA A 305 -8.84 -15.44 1.66
C ALA A 305 -7.71 -15.42 2.71
N ALA A 306 -6.56 -14.82 2.38
CA ALA A 306 -5.51 -14.63 3.38
C ALA A 306 -5.88 -13.50 4.37
N MET A 307 -6.01 -12.27 3.88
CA MET A 307 -6.02 -11.06 4.73
C MET A 307 -7.26 -10.93 5.63
N VAL A 308 -8.37 -11.60 5.30
CA VAL A 308 -9.63 -11.54 6.05
C VAL A 308 -10.01 -12.90 6.64
N GLU A 309 -9.93 -13.97 5.84
CA GLU A 309 -10.40 -15.30 6.27
C GLU A 309 -9.30 -16.13 6.96
N GLY A 310 -8.05 -15.65 6.97
CA GLY A 310 -6.94 -16.33 7.63
C GLY A 310 -6.43 -17.58 6.90
N ARG A 311 -6.84 -17.79 5.64
CA ARG A 311 -6.49 -18.95 4.82
C ARG A 311 -5.10 -18.79 4.21
N THR A 312 -4.07 -19.07 5.00
CA THR A 312 -2.66 -19.05 4.57
C THR A 312 -2.33 -20.13 3.55
N ASP A 313 -3.17 -21.16 3.45
CA ASP A 313 -3.06 -22.30 2.54
C ASP A 313 -3.58 -22.01 1.11
N LEU A 314 -4.55 -21.09 0.97
CA LEU A 314 -5.19 -20.77 -0.32
C LEU A 314 -5.03 -19.32 -0.75
N GLY A 315 -4.69 -18.43 0.17
CA GLY A 315 -4.60 -17.01 -0.08
C GLY A 315 -3.23 -16.55 -0.55
N VAL A 316 -3.20 -15.33 -1.09
CA VAL A 316 -1.97 -14.63 -1.46
C VAL A 316 -1.70 -13.58 -0.39
N MET A 317 -0.45 -13.51 0.05
CA MET A 317 -0.01 -12.62 1.13
C MET A 317 1.01 -11.61 0.58
N PRO A 318 0.59 -10.40 0.17
CA PRO A 318 1.51 -9.35 -0.29
C PRO A 318 2.49 -8.96 0.81
N ALA A 319 3.79 -9.05 0.53
CA ALA A 319 4.82 -8.82 1.54
C ALA A 319 6.01 -8.11 0.92
N GLY A 320 6.52 -7.10 1.60
CA GLY A 320 7.85 -6.57 1.30
C GLY A 320 8.92 -7.53 1.81
N GLN A 321 10.15 -7.40 1.30
CA GLN A 321 11.28 -8.21 1.77
C GLN A 321 11.57 -8.04 3.27
N VAL A 322 11.17 -6.89 3.84
CA VAL A 322 11.24 -6.63 5.28
C VAL A 322 10.47 -7.62 6.15
N ALA A 323 9.53 -8.40 5.59
CA ALA A 323 8.88 -9.48 6.33
C ALA A 323 9.92 -10.42 6.96
N GLY A 324 11.02 -10.67 6.25
CA GLY A 324 12.09 -11.58 6.69
C GLY A 324 13.01 -11.07 7.79
N VAL A 325 12.80 -9.85 8.29
CA VAL A 325 13.59 -9.23 9.38
C VAL A 325 12.70 -8.64 10.47
N ILE A 326 11.39 -8.91 10.43
CA ILE A 326 10.43 -8.46 11.42
C ILE A 326 10.10 -9.62 12.35
N GLU A 327 10.32 -9.43 13.66
CA GLU A 327 10.26 -10.51 14.65
C GLU A 327 9.16 -10.30 15.71
N ASP A 328 8.40 -9.20 15.65
CA ASP A 328 7.51 -8.77 16.72
C ASP A 328 6.18 -8.17 16.23
N LEU A 329 5.23 -7.98 17.16
CA LEU A 329 3.90 -7.40 16.90
C LEU A 329 3.58 -6.28 17.91
N PRO A 330 4.33 -5.17 17.91
CA PRO A 330 4.09 -4.06 18.84
C PRO A 330 2.75 -3.38 18.55
N THR A 331 2.24 -2.59 19.48
CA THR A 331 1.21 -1.58 19.13
C THR A 331 1.80 -0.56 18.17
N VAL A 332 0.95 0.14 17.43
CA VAL A 332 1.40 1.22 16.53
C VAL A 332 2.12 2.32 17.31
N ALA A 333 1.66 2.65 18.52
CA ALA A 333 2.31 3.63 19.38
C ALA A 333 3.75 3.20 19.73
N GLN A 334 3.94 1.96 20.19
CA GLN A 334 5.26 1.39 20.49
C GLN A 334 6.16 1.35 19.25
N LEU A 335 5.61 0.96 18.09
CA LEU A 335 6.35 0.92 16.84
C LEU A 335 6.87 2.31 16.46
N VAL A 336 6.00 3.32 16.44
CA VAL A 336 6.38 4.69 16.07
C VAL A 336 7.39 5.25 17.07
N GLU A 337 7.14 5.11 18.37
CA GLU A 337 8.07 5.56 19.42
C GLU A 337 9.47 4.94 19.24
N ARG A 338 9.54 3.63 18.99
CA ARG A 338 10.79 2.91 18.74
C ARG A 338 11.51 3.43 17.50
N ILE A 339 10.80 3.59 16.37
CA ILE A 339 11.39 4.13 15.13
C ILE A 339 12.03 5.49 15.38
N LEU A 340 11.36 6.37 16.13
CA LEU A 340 11.91 7.69 16.43
C LEU A 340 13.10 7.60 17.38
N ALA A 341 13.06 6.75 18.41
CA ALA A 341 14.20 6.55 19.31
C ALA A 341 15.43 6.03 18.54
N GLU A 342 15.26 4.98 17.73
CA GLU A 342 16.30 4.39 16.88
C GLU A 342 16.84 5.39 15.85
N ALA A 343 15.99 6.25 15.27
CA ALA A 343 16.43 7.27 14.33
C ALA A 343 17.34 8.30 15.01
N HIS A 344 17.00 8.77 16.22
CA HIS A 344 17.85 9.69 16.97
C HIS A 344 19.17 9.04 17.41
N GLU A 345 19.13 7.78 17.83
CA GLU A 345 20.33 7.01 18.13
C GLU A 345 21.23 6.87 16.89
N THR A 346 20.64 6.48 15.75
CA THR A 346 21.35 6.35 14.48
C THR A 346 22.01 7.66 14.07
N LEU A 347 21.28 8.79 14.13
CA LEU A 347 21.84 10.11 13.82
C LEU A 347 23.02 10.49 14.74
N ARG A 348 22.97 10.15 16.04
CA ARG A 348 24.08 10.39 16.97
C ARG A 348 25.28 9.46 16.72
N GLY A 349 25.04 8.26 16.21
CA GLY A 349 26.05 7.24 15.94
C GLY A 349 26.71 7.33 14.57
N LEU A 350 26.25 8.21 13.67
CA LEU A 350 26.89 8.41 12.37
C LEU A 350 28.34 8.89 12.56
N PRO A 351 29.31 8.37 11.76
CA PRO A 351 30.67 8.88 11.77
C PRO A 351 30.65 10.38 11.51
N ARG A 352 31.35 11.15 12.35
CA ARG A 352 31.54 12.57 12.07
C ARG A 352 32.43 12.69 10.82
N PRO A 353 32.09 13.57 9.87
CA PRO A 353 32.86 13.74 8.63
C PRO A 353 34.30 14.19 8.90
#